data_AF-A0A1H8GYD8-F1
#
_entry.id   AF-A0A1H8GYD8-F1
#
_cell.length_a   1.000
_cell.length_b   1.000
_cell.length_c   1.000
_cell.angle_alpha   90.00
_cell.angle_beta   90.00
_cell.angle_gamma   90.00
#
_symmetry.space_group_name_H-M   'P 1'
#
loop_
_entity.id
_entity.type
_entity.pdbx_description
1 polymer ?
#
loop_
_entity_poly.entity_id
_entity_poly.type
_entity_poly.pdbx_seq_one_letter_code
_entity_poly.pdbx_strand_id
1 'polypeptide(L)' 'MKTIGQMMTELTDEQIEAAFHENEEWRKTGVLQEGILRSTYDRFCEINGGVTYMIHLITEPLLYEMVKRYRARLLK' A
#
# COMPACT_ATOMS: atom_id res chain seq x y z
N MET A 1 -5.09 -7.75 15.50
CA MET A 1 -3.82 -7.54 14.78
C MET A 1 -4.06 -7.86 13.32
N LYS A 2 -3.85 -6.90 12.42
CA LYS A 2 -3.96 -7.11 10.96
C LYS A 2 -2.59 -6.95 10.33
N THR A 3 -2.30 -7.74 9.30
CA THR A 3 -1.08 -7.54 8.51
C THR A 3 -1.28 -6.43 7.49
N ILE A 4 -0.20 -5.77 7.11
CA ILE A 4 -0.22 -4.75 6.06
C ILE A 4 -0.68 -5.32 4.70
N GLY A 5 -0.39 -6.59 4.42
CA GLY A 5 -0.89 -7.30 3.24
C GLY A 5 -2.41 -7.43 3.24
N GLN A 6 -3.03 -7.72 4.37
CA GLN A 6 -4.50 -7.75 4.48
C GLN A 6 -5.10 -6.38 4.17
N MET A 7 -4.47 -5.29 4.64
CA MET A 7 -4.93 -3.94 4.33
C MET A 7 -4.81 -3.60 2.84
N MET A 8 -3.75 -4.04 2.16
CA MET A 8 -3.64 -3.88 0.70
C MET A 8 -4.75 -4.59 -0.07
N THR A 9 -5.18 -5.77 0.41
CA THR A 9 -6.29 -6.50 -0.23
C THR A 9 -7.65 -5.80 -0.11
N GLU A 10 -7.79 -4.87 0.85
CA GLU A 10 -9.02 -4.10 1.07
C GLU A 10 -9.14 -2.88 0.14
N LEU A 11 -8.06 -2.49 -0.54
CA LEU A 11 -8.07 -1.36 -1.47
C LEU A 11 -8.78 -1.71 -2.78
N THR A 12 -9.51 -0.77 -3.38
CA THR A 12 -10.07 -0.92 -4.73
C THR A 12 -8.97 -0.89 -5.80
N ASP A 13 -9.30 -1.25 -7.04
CA ASP A 13 -8.35 -1.16 -8.16
C ASP A 13 -7.88 0.29 -8.38
N GLU A 14 -8.79 1.25 -8.28
CA GLU A 14 -8.49 2.69 -8.38
C GLU A 14 -7.57 3.16 -7.24
N GLN A 15 -7.81 2.67 -6.02
CA GLN A 15 -6.96 2.98 -4.86
C GLN A 15 -5.56 2.37 -4.96
N ILE A 16 -5.44 1.15 -5.52
CA ILE A 16 -4.14 0.55 -5.78
C ILE A 16 -3.36 1.34 -6.83
N GLU A 17 -4.02 1.82 -7.89
CA GLU A 17 -3.38 2.65 -8.90
C GLU A 17 -2.92 4.00 -8.30
N ALA A 18 -3.77 4.65 -7.50
CA ALA A 18 -3.40 5.86 -6.79
C ALA A 18 -2.19 5.64 -5.84
N ALA A 19 -2.21 4.55 -5.06
CA ALA A 19 -1.12 4.18 -4.18
C ALA A 19 0.19 3.88 -4.93
N PHE A 20 0.10 3.33 -6.14
CA PHE A 20 1.25 3.13 -7.02
C PHE A 20 1.85 4.47 -7.47
N HIS A 21 1.03 5.41 -7.92
CA HIS A 21 1.51 6.75 -8.29
C HIS A 21 2.13 7.49 -7.10
N GLU A 22 1.55 7.38 -5.91
CA GLU A 22 2.14 7.93 -4.68
C GLU A 22 3.52 7.31 -4.37
N ASN A 23 3.66 5.99 -4.53
CA ASN A 23 4.94 5.29 -4.38
C ASN A 23 5.98 5.75 -5.42
N GLU A 24 5.58 5.96 -6.67
CA GLU A 24 6.46 6.47 -7.73
C GLU A 24 6.95 7.89 -7.40
N GLU A 25 6.07 8.79 -6.97
CA GLU A 25 6.44 10.13 -6.56
C GLU A 25 7.29 10.14 -5.29
N TRP A 26 7.00 9.26 -4.34
CA TRP A 26 7.83 9.08 -3.15
C TRP A 26 9.26 8.65 -3.51
N ARG A 27 9.42 7.72 -4.46
CA ARG A 27 10.75 7.30 -4.94
C ARG A 27 11.54 8.42 -5.58
N LYS A 28 10.87 9.34 -6.27
CA LYS A 28 11.52 10.50 -6.92
C LYS A 28 11.92 11.57 -5.92
N THR A 29 11.07 11.84 -4.93
CA THR A 29 11.19 13.01 -4.04
C THR A 29 11.79 12.68 -2.67
N GLY A 30 11.79 11.40 -2.27
CA GLY A 30 12.14 10.98 -0.92
C GLY A 30 11.06 11.26 0.13
N VAL A 31 9.96 11.93 -0.24
CA VAL A 31 8.88 12.32 0.68
C VAL A 31 7.58 11.65 0.25
N LEU A 32 7.04 10.76 1.09
CA LEU A 32 5.71 10.21 0.87
C LEU A 32 4.68 11.27 1.24
N GLN A 33 3.91 11.73 0.26
CA GLN A 33 2.86 12.71 0.45
C GLN A 33 1.63 12.09 1.13
N GLU A 34 0.70 12.93 1.57
CA GLU A 34 -0.62 12.48 1.99
C GLU A 34 -1.38 11.82 0.83
N GLY A 35 -2.05 10.72 1.11
CA GLY A 35 -2.69 9.89 0.08
C GLY A 35 -3.06 8.49 0.58
N ILE A 36 -3.49 7.62 -0.33
CA ILE A 36 -3.95 6.26 -0.03
C ILE A 36 -2.86 5.43 0.63
N LEU A 37 -1.62 5.49 0.12
CA LEU A 37 -0.51 4.69 0.64
C LEU A 37 -0.14 5.12 2.05
N ARG A 38 -0.02 6.45 2.25
CA ARG A 38 0.20 7.07 3.57
C ARG A 38 -0.89 6.69 4.56
N SER A 39 -2.14 6.95 4.22
CA SER A 39 -3.29 6.65 5.09
C SER A 39 -3.41 5.16 5.40
N THR A 40 -3.06 4.29 4.46
CA THR A 40 -3.03 2.83 4.69
C THR A 40 -1.96 2.45 5.71
N TYR A 41 -0.76 3.04 5.62
CA TYR A 41 0.30 2.84 6.61
C TYR A 41 -0.07 3.38 8.00
N ASP A 42 -0.64 4.58 8.07
CA ASP A 42 -0.99 5.21 9.35
C ASP A 42 -2.08 4.40 10.05
N ARG A 43 -3.11 4.00 9.31
CA ARG A 43 -4.16 3.10 9.82
C ARG A 43 -3.58 1.75 10.25
N PHE A 44 -2.57 1.22 9.56
CA PHE A 44 -1.88 0.00 9.97
C PHE A 44 -1.20 0.17 11.33
N CYS A 45 -0.54 1.29 11.58
CA CYS A 45 0.08 1.58 12.87
C CYS A 45 -0.97 1.71 13.98
N GLU A 46 -2.05 2.43 13.71
CA GLU A 46 -3.17 2.65 14.65
C GLU A 46 -3.80 1.32 15.12
N ILE A 47 -4.21 0.45 14.18
CA ILE A 47 -4.89 -0.81 14.52
C ILE A 47 -3.97 -1.85 15.18
N ASN A 48 -2.65 -1.65 15.10
CA ASN A 48 -1.65 -2.48 15.75
C ASN A 48 -1.08 -1.81 17.01
N GLY A 49 -1.88 -0.96 17.67
CA GLY A 49 -1.57 -0.39 18.98
C GLY A 49 -0.74 0.89 18.94
N GLY A 50 -0.76 1.62 17.82
CA GLY A 50 0.01 2.84 17.63
C GLY A 50 1.51 2.62 17.45
N VAL A 51 1.95 1.36 17.29
CA VAL A 51 3.35 1.03 17.04
C VAL A 51 3.75 1.59 15.69
N THR A 52 4.79 2.42 15.67
CA THR A 52 5.36 2.95 14.43
C THR A 52 6.35 1.94 13.85
N TYR A 53 6.05 1.46 12.65
CA TYR A 53 6.92 0.54 11.93
C TYR A 53 7.80 1.28 10.92
N MET A 54 8.74 0.60 10.26
CA MET A 54 9.42 1.22 9.12
C MET A 54 8.42 1.40 7.98
N ILE A 55 8.24 2.65 7.53
CA ILE A 55 7.23 2.94 6.51
C ILE A 55 7.47 2.23 5.19
N HIS A 56 8.73 1.95 4.82
CA HIS A 56 9.06 1.20 3.61
C HIS A 56 8.50 -0.23 3.58
N LEU A 57 8.04 -0.78 4.71
CA LEU A 57 7.36 -2.08 4.75
C LEU A 57 6.06 -2.12 3.92
N ILE A 58 5.52 -0.96 3.52
CA ILE A 58 4.30 -0.89 2.74
C ILE A 58 4.50 -1.18 1.23
N THR A 59 5.73 -1.04 0.72
CA THR A 59 5.96 -1.07 -0.73
C THR A 59 5.90 -2.47 -1.33
N GLU A 60 6.42 -3.49 -0.64
CA GLU A 60 6.34 -4.88 -1.12
C GLU A 60 4.88 -5.39 -1.14
N PRO A 61 4.06 -5.21 -0.08
CA PRO A 61 2.64 -5.53 -0.11
C PRO A 61 1.86 -4.85 -1.26
N LEU A 62 2.14 -3.58 -1.53
CA LEU A 62 1.55 -2.85 -2.66
C LEU A 62 1.88 -3.53 -3.99
N LEU A 63 3.17 -3.79 -4.25
CA LEU A 63 3.62 -4.42 -5.49
C LEU A 63 3.07 -5.83 -5.65
N TYR A 64 3.03 -6.61 -4.57
CA TYR A 64 2.45 -7.95 -4.57
C TYR A 64 0.96 -7.91 -4.94
N GLU A 65 0.18 -6.99 -4.36
CA GLU A 65 -1.24 -6.84 -4.64
C GLU A 65 -1.49 -6.46 -6.11
N MET A 66 -0.69 -5.55 -6.66
CA MET A 66 -0.74 -5.17 -8.08
C MET A 66 -0.49 -6.39 -8.99
N VAL A 67 0.58 -7.15 -8.72
CA VAL A 67 0.92 -8.35 -9.51
C VAL A 67 -0.18 -9.40 -9.39
N LYS A 68 -0.72 -9.62 -8.19
CA LYS A 68 -1.83 -10.56 -7.95
C LYS A 68 -3.04 -10.21 -8.81
N ARG A 69 -3.43 -8.94 -8.87
CA ARG A 69 -4.56 -8.45 -9.68
C ARG A 69 -4.29 -8.54 -11.17
N TYR A 70 -3.09 -8.16 -11.60
CA TYR A 70 -2.68 -8.28 -13.00
C TYR A 70 -2.74 -9.73 -13.49
N ARG A 71 -2.18 -10.67 -12.72
CA ARG A 71 -2.25 -12.11 -13.03
C ARG A 71 -3.69 -12.61 -13.11
N ALA A 72 -4.58 -12.17 -12.22
CA ALA A 72 -5.98 -12.55 -12.24
C ALA A 72 -6.75 -12.03 -13.47
N ARG A 73 -6.30 -10.95 -14.11
CA ARG A 73 -6.88 -10.43 -15.36
C ARG A 73 -6.34 -11.16 -16.60
N LEU A 74 -5.07 -11.57 -16.61
CA LEU A 74 -4.46 -12.31 -17.71
C LEU A 74 -4.96 -13.75 -17.86
N LEU A 75 -5.41 -14.36 -16.76
CA LEU A 75 -5.90 -15.75 -16.73
C LEU A 75 -7.42 -15.85 -16.95
N LYS A 76 -8.08 -14.75 -17.33
CA LYS A 76 -9.49 -14.71 -17.74
C LYS A 76 -9.57 -14.67 -19.26
#